data_AF-A0A0N8HJD7-F1
#
_entry.id   AF-A0A0N8HJD7-F1
#
_cell.length_a   1.000
_cell.length_b   1.000
_cell.length_c   1.000
_cell.angle_alpha   90.00
_cell.angle_beta   90.00
_cell.angle_gamma   90.00
#
_symmetry.space_group_name_H-M   'P 1'
#
loop_
_entity.id
_entity.type
_entity.pdbx_description
1 polymer ?
#
loop_
_entity_poly.entity_id
_entity_poly.type
_entity_poly.pdbx_seq_one_letter_code
_entity_poly.pdbx_strand_id
1 'polypeptide(L)'
;MKIQSNEIISVKVKSIEQYGVLVEADGYEGIVHIPNLSWNIYGVQKGMSNYFSIGDILDAMVLDSSTVPFNASFKDAHQELSPWNKVSKYLINTIHKAKVVTRTDFGYFLELEKGLRVLLHNEKSIPEMSEGEIVSVKINSIDQEKKKIVVSYVFPENNSNKPQ
;
A
#
# COMPACT_ATOMS: atom_id res chain seq x y z
N MET A 1 31.85 3.31 -8.76
CA MET A 1 31.07 2.26 -8.07
C MET A 1 30.12 1.66 -9.09
N LYS A 2 29.91 0.34 -9.13
CA LYS A 2 28.92 -0.25 -10.07
C LYS A 2 27.71 -0.64 -9.24
N ILE A 3 26.57 0.01 -9.50
CA ILE A 3 25.30 -0.31 -8.85
C ILE A 3 24.87 -1.73 -9.25
N GLN A 4 24.45 -2.54 -8.27
CA GLN A 4 23.97 -3.90 -8.48
C GLN A 4 22.53 -4.07 -7.99
N SER A 5 21.74 -4.90 -8.67
CA SER A 5 20.41 -5.30 -8.19
C SER A 5 20.48 -5.95 -6.81
N ASN A 6 19.42 -5.74 -6.02
CA ASN A 6 19.25 -6.15 -4.62
C ASN A 6 20.22 -5.51 -3.61
N GLU A 7 20.98 -4.51 -4.01
CA GLU A 7 21.76 -3.68 -3.08
C GLU A 7 20.87 -2.57 -2.50
N ILE A 8 21.03 -2.26 -1.22
CA ILE A 8 20.46 -1.06 -0.60
C ILE A 8 21.53 0.04 -0.64
N ILE A 9 21.19 1.15 -1.28
CA ILE A 9 22.08 2.31 -1.47
C ILE A 9 21.39 3.57 -0.97
N SER A 10 22.21 4.54 -0.52
CA SER A 10 21.74 5.89 -0.20
C SER A 10 21.59 6.69 -1.49
N VAL A 11 20.40 7.21 -1.76
CA VAL A 11 20.08 8.01 -2.95
C VAL A 11 19.59 9.39 -2.56
N LYS A 12 19.85 10.39 -3.41
CA LYS A 12 19.36 11.76 -3.25
C LYS A 12 18.21 12.04 -4.22
N VAL A 13 17.10 12.59 -3.72
CA VAL A 13 15.96 13.01 -4.55
C VAL A 13 16.34 14.19 -5.43
N LYS A 14 16.16 14.06 -6.75
CA LYS A 14 16.39 15.13 -7.74
C LYS A 14 15.10 15.82 -8.15
N SER A 15 14.06 15.05 -8.43
CA SER A 15 12.75 15.59 -8.80
C SER A 15 11.63 14.63 -8.41
N ILE A 16 10.43 15.19 -8.33
CA ILE A 16 9.20 14.46 -8.02
C ILE A 16 8.29 14.64 -9.24
N GLU A 17 8.08 13.55 -9.96
CA GLU A 17 7.30 13.52 -11.20
C GLU A 17 5.96 12.83 -10.98
N GLN A 18 5.04 12.94 -11.94
CA GLN A 18 3.70 12.32 -11.81
C GLN A 18 3.73 10.78 -11.71
N TYR A 19 4.81 10.14 -12.17
CA TYR A 19 4.93 8.68 -12.23
C TYR A 19 5.91 8.10 -11.20
N GLY A 20 6.59 8.94 -10.41
CA GLY A 20 7.56 8.50 -9.42
C GLY A 20 8.54 9.60 -8.99
N VAL A 21 9.59 9.19 -8.28
CA VAL A 21 10.65 10.08 -7.77
C VAL A 21 11.95 9.75 -8.50
N LEU A 22 12.58 10.76 -9.11
CA LEU A 22 13.91 10.62 -9.70
C LEU A 22 14.98 10.84 -8.63
N VAL A 23 15.97 9.97 -8.62
CA VAL A 23 17.02 9.93 -7.61
C VAL A 23 18.40 9.83 -8.24
N GLU A 24 19.44 10.13 -7.48
CA GLU A 24 20.83 9.97 -7.89
C GLU A 24 21.67 9.36 -6.76
N ALA A 25 22.60 8.47 -7.12
CA ALA A 25 23.63 7.95 -6.25
C ALA A 25 24.95 7.85 -7.00
N ASP A 26 26.01 8.48 -6.47
CA ASP A 26 27.36 8.45 -7.03
C ASP A 26 27.45 8.75 -8.54
N GLY A 27 26.63 9.69 -9.02
CA GLY A 27 26.58 10.10 -10.43
C GLY A 27 25.74 9.19 -11.34
N TYR A 28 25.09 8.16 -10.80
CA TYR A 28 24.11 7.34 -11.51
C TYR A 28 22.69 7.79 -11.21
N GLU A 29 21.86 7.89 -12.24
CA GLU A 29 20.45 8.26 -12.11
C GLU A 29 19.55 7.02 -11.95
N GLY A 30 18.59 7.14 -11.04
CA GLY A 30 17.61 6.11 -10.72
C GLY A 30 16.19 6.66 -10.68
N ILE A 31 15.22 5.75 -10.71
CA ILE A 31 13.81 6.05 -10.56
C ILE A 31 13.14 5.12 -9.56
N VAL A 32 12.31 5.71 -8.69
CA VAL A 32 11.39 4.97 -7.82
C VAL A 32 9.96 5.25 -8.28
N HIS A 33 9.34 4.25 -8.92
CA HIS A 33 7.96 4.32 -9.35
C HIS A 33 6.97 4.31 -8.17
N ILE A 34 5.79 4.91 -8.35
CA ILE A 34 4.76 5.04 -7.30
C ILE A 34 4.53 3.76 -6.47
N PRO A 35 4.36 2.56 -7.07
CA PRO A 35 4.13 1.34 -6.30
C PRO A 35 5.28 0.95 -5.36
N ASN A 36 6.46 1.53 -5.56
CA ASN A 36 7.71 1.25 -4.84
C ASN A 36 8.11 2.35 -3.86
N LEU A 37 7.33 3.44 -3.76
CA LEU A 37 7.62 4.55 -2.85
C LEU A 37 7.32 4.23 -1.39
N SER A 38 6.22 3.51 -1.12
CA SER A 38 5.79 3.25 0.26
C SER A 38 4.86 2.04 0.35
N TRP A 39 4.83 1.39 1.51
CA TRP A 39 3.79 0.43 1.86
C TRP A 39 2.40 1.08 1.96
N ASN A 40 2.32 2.38 2.27
CA ASN A 40 1.08 3.15 2.17
C ASN A 40 1.02 3.94 0.86
N ILE A 41 0.81 3.22 -0.24
CA ILE A 41 0.71 3.79 -1.59
C ILE A 41 -0.42 4.83 -1.68
N TYR A 42 -1.47 4.71 -0.86
CA TYR A 42 -2.69 5.51 -1.06
C TYR A 42 -2.48 6.97 -0.69
N GLY A 43 -1.80 7.21 0.43
CA GLY A 43 -1.42 8.58 0.82
C GLY A 43 -0.45 9.16 -0.19
N VAL A 44 0.56 8.38 -0.57
CA VAL A 44 1.66 8.83 -1.45
C VAL A 44 1.15 9.20 -2.84
N GLN A 45 0.27 8.39 -3.45
CA GLN A 45 -0.23 8.67 -4.80
C GLN A 45 -1.05 9.98 -4.88
N LYS A 46 -1.68 10.40 -3.77
CA LYS A 46 -2.52 11.61 -3.73
C LYS A 46 -1.71 12.90 -3.57
N GLY A 47 -0.44 12.81 -3.21
CA GLY A 47 0.42 13.97 -3.06
C GLY A 47 1.83 13.60 -2.66
N MET A 48 2.64 13.12 -3.62
CA MET A 48 4.03 12.72 -3.38
C MET A 48 4.88 13.84 -2.76
N SER A 49 4.64 15.09 -3.14
CA SER A 49 5.34 16.27 -2.59
C SER A 49 5.07 16.51 -1.09
N ASN A 50 4.09 15.84 -0.49
CA ASN A 50 3.87 15.88 0.96
C ASN A 50 4.76 14.86 1.72
N TYR A 51 5.38 13.92 1.00
CA TYR A 51 6.17 12.81 1.56
C TYR A 51 7.65 12.88 1.19
N PHE A 52 7.98 13.56 0.09
CA PHE A 52 9.34 13.67 -0.42
C PHE A 52 9.64 15.13 -0.75
N SER A 53 10.89 15.53 -0.56
CA SER A 53 11.43 16.83 -0.93
C SER A 53 12.66 16.68 -1.82
N ILE A 54 12.87 17.63 -2.72
CA ILE A 54 14.10 17.69 -3.52
C ILE A 54 15.28 17.85 -2.56
N GLY A 55 16.28 16.98 -2.72
CA GLY A 55 17.47 16.94 -1.88
C GLY A 55 17.40 15.96 -0.72
N ASP A 56 16.24 15.33 -0.45
CA ASP A 56 16.13 14.27 0.55
C ASP A 56 17.11 13.14 0.25
N ILE A 57 17.74 12.62 1.30
CA ILE A 57 18.62 11.46 1.23
C ILE A 57 17.89 10.28 1.87
N LEU A 58 17.68 9.22 1.08
CA LEU A 58 16.86 8.06 1.45
C LEU A 58 17.57 6.77 1.08
N ASP A 59 17.30 5.71 1.81
CA ASP A 59 17.73 4.36 1.43
C ASP A 59 16.79 3.80 0.34
N ALA A 60 17.38 3.24 -0.71
CA ALA A 60 16.66 2.61 -1.81
C ALA A 60 17.27 1.26 -2.16
N MET A 61 16.42 0.24 -2.33
CA MET A 61 16.84 -1.04 -2.87
C MET A 61 16.82 -0.97 -4.39
N VAL A 62 17.93 -1.30 -5.02
CA VAL A 62 18.03 -1.39 -6.48
C VAL A 62 17.25 -2.61 -6.95
N LEU A 63 16.21 -2.40 -7.75
CA LEU A 63 15.43 -3.50 -8.34
C LEU A 63 16.08 -4.01 -9.62
N ASP A 64 16.45 -3.08 -10.50
CA ASP A 64 17.04 -3.40 -11.80
C ASP A 64 18.09 -2.34 -12.17
N SER A 65 19.36 -2.75 -12.13
CA SER A 65 20.49 -1.91 -12.52
C SER A 65 20.83 -1.98 -14.01
N SER A 66 20.10 -2.77 -14.81
CA SER A 66 20.34 -2.88 -16.26
C SER A 66 19.70 -1.76 -17.07
N THR A 67 18.75 -1.02 -16.48
CA THR A 67 18.09 0.14 -17.09
C THR A 67 18.84 1.44 -16.78
N VAL A 68 18.64 2.45 -17.63
CA VAL A 68 19.13 3.82 -17.41
C VAL A 68 17.94 4.77 -17.62
N PRO A 69 17.42 5.42 -16.56
CA PRO A 69 17.82 5.30 -15.15
C PRO A 69 17.56 3.91 -14.56
N PHE A 70 18.29 3.52 -13.52
CA PHE A 70 18.07 2.24 -12.83
C PHE A 70 16.73 2.25 -12.07
N ASN A 71 16.08 1.09 -11.94
CA ASN A 71 14.87 0.98 -11.13
C ASN A 71 15.22 0.72 -9.67
N ALA A 72 14.56 1.43 -8.76
CA ALA A 72 14.75 1.28 -7.33
C ALA A 72 13.42 1.30 -6.54
N SER A 73 13.52 1.00 -5.25
CA SER A 73 12.40 0.90 -4.34
C SER A 73 12.74 1.38 -2.93
N PHE A 74 12.00 2.38 -2.45
CA PHE A 74 12.10 2.84 -1.06
C PHE A 74 11.40 1.86 -0.12
N LYS A 75 10.23 1.33 -0.50
CA LYS A 75 9.49 0.39 0.36
C LYS A 75 10.30 -0.89 0.60
N ASP A 76 11.06 -1.35 -0.41
CA ASP A 76 11.79 -2.61 -0.33
C ASP A 76 13.15 -2.45 0.35
N ALA A 77 13.69 -1.23 0.46
CA ALA A 77 14.78 -0.93 1.39
C ALA A 77 14.33 -1.04 2.85
N HIS A 78 13.03 -0.83 3.11
CA HIS A 78 12.42 -0.83 4.45
C HIS A 78 11.38 -1.95 4.62
N GLN A 79 11.77 -3.21 4.34
CA GLN A 79 10.88 -4.37 4.50
C GLN A 79 10.43 -4.57 5.95
N GLU A 80 11.22 -4.15 6.94
CA GLU A 80 10.90 -4.20 8.36
C GLU A 80 9.64 -3.39 8.70
N LEU A 81 9.36 -2.34 7.93
CA LEU A 81 8.17 -1.50 8.07
C LEU A 81 6.94 -2.05 7.33
N SER A 82 7.09 -3.17 6.61
CA SER A 82 5.99 -3.79 5.89
C SER A 82 4.85 -4.14 6.84
N PRO A 83 3.60 -3.70 6.57
CA PRO A 83 2.45 -4.05 7.38
C PRO A 83 2.17 -5.55 7.36
N TRP A 84 2.67 -6.26 6.34
CA TRP A 84 2.58 -7.72 6.24
C TRP A 84 3.34 -8.45 7.34
N ASN A 85 4.35 -7.82 7.96
CA ASN A 85 5.06 -8.41 9.09
C ASN A 85 4.15 -8.62 10.32
N LYS A 86 3.03 -7.87 10.39
CA LYS A 86 2.05 -7.95 11.49
C LYS A 86 0.76 -8.64 11.08
N VAL A 87 0.69 -9.22 9.87
CA VAL A 87 -0.56 -9.78 9.33
C VAL A 87 -1.04 -10.99 10.13
N SER A 88 -0.14 -11.69 10.82
CA SER A 88 -0.45 -12.87 11.64
C SER A 88 -1.44 -12.59 12.79
N LYS A 89 -1.62 -11.32 13.19
CA LYS A 89 -2.64 -10.93 14.19
C LYS A 89 -4.08 -11.06 13.66
N TYR A 90 -4.25 -11.13 12.35
CA TYR A 90 -5.54 -11.24 11.69
C TYR A 90 -5.87 -12.72 11.44
N LEU A 91 -7.01 -13.17 11.96
CA LEU A 91 -7.47 -14.54 11.78
C LEU A 91 -8.65 -14.61 10.81
N ILE A 92 -8.74 -15.72 10.07
CA ILE A 92 -9.91 -16.00 9.23
C ILE A 92 -11.18 -16.01 10.11
N ASN A 93 -12.28 -15.51 9.56
CA ASN A 93 -13.59 -15.31 10.20
C ASN A 93 -13.65 -14.24 11.30
N THR A 94 -12.58 -13.50 11.55
CA THR A 94 -12.63 -12.35 12.49
C THR A 94 -13.14 -11.09 11.81
N ILE A 95 -13.83 -10.25 12.58
CA ILE A 95 -14.44 -9.00 12.11
C ILE A 95 -13.58 -7.81 12.53
N HIS A 96 -13.32 -6.91 11.59
CA HIS A 96 -12.50 -5.72 11.78
C HIS A 96 -13.15 -4.50 11.16
N LYS A 97 -12.82 -3.31 11.67
CA LYS A 97 -13.15 -2.06 11.00
C LYS A 97 -12.11 -1.77 9.92
N ALA A 98 -12.56 -1.38 8.74
CA ALA A 98 -11.70 -1.02 7.63
C ALA A 98 -12.19 0.29 7.00
N LYS A 99 -11.24 1.14 6.59
CA LYS A 99 -11.54 2.40 5.92
C LYS A 99 -11.57 2.21 4.40
N VAL A 100 -12.60 2.68 3.73
CA VAL A 100 -12.69 2.66 2.27
C VAL A 100 -11.63 3.60 1.70
N VAL A 101 -10.72 3.08 0.88
CA VAL A 101 -9.68 3.90 0.23
C VAL A 101 -9.95 4.12 -1.26
N THR A 102 -10.49 3.14 -1.96
CA THR A 102 -10.72 3.27 -3.41
C THR A 102 -11.85 2.35 -3.85
N ARG A 103 -12.75 2.86 -4.68
CA ARG A 103 -13.76 2.09 -5.39
C ARG A 103 -13.22 1.71 -6.77
N THR A 104 -13.46 0.47 -7.18
CA THR A 104 -13.21 -0.04 -8.53
C THR A 104 -14.46 -0.74 -9.04
N ASP A 105 -14.50 -1.09 -10.33
CA ASP A 105 -15.65 -1.79 -10.91
C ASP A 105 -15.90 -3.17 -10.27
N PHE A 106 -14.82 -3.83 -9.83
CA PHE A 106 -14.86 -5.17 -9.26
C PHE A 106 -14.98 -5.19 -7.72
N GLY A 107 -14.93 -4.04 -7.05
CA GLY A 107 -14.93 -4.00 -5.59
C GLY A 107 -14.43 -2.71 -4.96
N TYR A 108 -14.09 -2.82 -3.69
CA TYR A 108 -13.54 -1.75 -2.88
C TYR A 108 -12.22 -2.22 -2.29
N PHE A 109 -11.20 -1.38 -2.44
CA PHE A 109 -10.02 -1.49 -1.59
C PHE A 109 -10.32 -0.79 -0.27
N LEU A 110 -10.11 -1.53 0.81
CA LEU A 110 -10.26 -1.04 2.18
C LEU A 110 -8.91 -1.12 2.88
N GLU A 111 -8.67 -0.28 3.87
CA GLU A 111 -7.47 -0.26 4.70
C GLU A 111 -7.83 -0.71 6.12
N LEU A 112 -7.26 -1.84 6.56
CA LEU A 112 -7.40 -2.33 7.95
C LEU A 112 -6.50 -1.55 8.90
N GLU A 113 -5.33 -1.19 8.43
CA GLU A 113 -4.35 -0.34 9.10
C GLU A 113 -3.43 0.26 8.04
N LYS A 114 -2.69 1.32 8.39
CA LYS A 114 -1.85 2.07 7.46
C LYS A 114 -0.98 1.16 6.58
N GLY A 115 -1.27 1.12 5.27
CA GLY A 115 -0.55 0.31 4.29
C GLY A 115 -1.01 -1.15 4.15
N LEU A 116 -1.89 -1.66 5.02
CA LEU A 116 -2.51 -2.98 4.87
C LEU A 116 -3.87 -2.86 4.18
N ARG A 117 -3.85 -2.99 2.86
CA ARG A 117 -5.07 -3.00 2.04
C ARG A 117 -5.67 -4.39 1.92
N VAL A 118 -6.98 -4.44 1.90
CA VAL A 118 -7.79 -5.64 1.68
C VAL A 118 -8.79 -5.40 0.58
N LEU A 119 -9.22 -6.48 -0.07
CA LEU A 119 -10.19 -6.44 -1.16
C LEU A 119 -11.55 -6.90 -0.66
N LEU A 120 -12.55 -6.03 -0.78
CA LEU A 120 -13.95 -6.37 -0.71
C LEU A 120 -14.50 -6.44 -2.13
N HIS A 121 -14.90 -7.62 -2.59
CA HIS A 121 -15.50 -7.75 -3.92
C HIS A 121 -16.88 -7.07 -3.98
N ASN A 122 -17.21 -6.48 -5.12
CA ASN A 122 -18.52 -5.91 -5.34
C ASN A 122 -19.54 -7.04 -5.52
N GLU A 123 -20.45 -7.19 -4.57
CA GLU A 123 -21.55 -8.15 -4.61
C GLU A 123 -22.88 -7.38 -4.65
N LYS A 124 -23.91 -7.93 -5.30
CA LYS A 124 -25.20 -7.22 -5.47
C LYS A 124 -25.88 -6.80 -4.15
N SER A 125 -25.49 -7.42 -3.04
CA SER A 125 -26.08 -7.25 -1.72
C SER A 125 -25.37 -6.18 -0.86
N ILE A 126 -24.16 -5.74 -1.21
CA ILE A 126 -23.43 -4.78 -0.37
C ILE A 126 -23.86 -3.34 -0.69
N PRO A 127 -23.95 -2.45 0.31
CA PRO A 127 -24.27 -1.04 0.07
C PRO A 127 -23.16 -0.34 -0.72
N GLU A 128 -23.51 0.74 -1.42
CA GLU A 128 -22.49 1.64 -1.95
C GLU A 128 -21.78 2.33 -0.79
N MET A 129 -20.45 2.41 -0.88
CA MET A 129 -19.61 3.03 0.15
C MET A 129 -18.84 4.20 -0.44
N SER A 130 -18.70 5.25 0.37
CA SER A 130 -17.93 6.44 0.00
C SER A 130 -16.47 6.31 0.41
N GLU A 131 -15.58 6.98 -0.34
CA GLU A 131 -14.17 7.08 0.06
C GLU A 131 -14.05 7.72 1.45
N GLY A 132 -13.27 7.08 2.33
CA GLY A 132 -13.07 7.52 3.70
C GLY A 132 -14.05 6.94 4.72
N GLU A 133 -15.12 6.29 4.28
CA GLU A 133 -16.09 5.62 5.15
C GLU A 133 -15.45 4.45 5.91
N ILE A 134 -15.89 4.22 7.16
CA ILE A 134 -15.44 3.10 7.99
C ILE A 134 -16.53 2.03 8.02
N VAL A 135 -16.19 0.84 7.56
CA VAL A 135 -17.12 -0.31 7.49
C VAL A 135 -16.59 -1.50 8.27
N SER A 136 -17.50 -2.37 8.72
CA SER A 136 -17.15 -3.63 9.35
C SER A 136 -17.00 -4.71 8.29
N VAL A 137 -15.89 -5.45 8.33
CA VAL A 137 -15.59 -6.52 7.38
C VAL A 137 -15.10 -7.77 8.08
N LYS A 138 -15.43 -8.93 7.52
CA LYS A 138 -14.96 -10.24 7.99
C LYS A 138 -13.87 -10.76 7.07
N ILE A 139 -12.78 -11.25 7.66
CA ILE A 139 -11.67 -11.83 6.90
C ILE A 139 -12.04 -13.21 6.37
N ASN A 140 -11.98 -13.39 5.06
CA ASN A 140 -12.31 -14.66 4.40
C ASN A 140 -11.04 -15.45 4.05
N SER A 141 -10.03 -14.77 3.51
CA SER A 141 -8.75 -15.40 3.16
C SER A 141 -7.58 -14.44 3.31
N ILE A 142 -6.42 -15.00 3.63
CA ILE A 142 -5.14 -14.30 3.72
C ILE A 142 -4.14 -15.11 2.89
N ASP A 143 -3.60 -14.50 1.84
CA ASP A 143 -2.51 -15.02 1.02
C ASP A 143 -1.30 -14.10 1.26
N GLN A 144 -0.35 -14.56 2.08
CA GLN A 144 0.82 -13.76 2.47
C GLN A 144 1.83 -13.63 1.32
N GLU A 145 2.02 -14.68 0.52
CA GLU A 145 2.94 -14.66 -0.62
C GLU A 145 2.48 -13.65 -1.67
N LYS A 146 1.19 -13.66 -2.00
CA LYS A 146 0.61 -12.70 -2.96
C LYS A 146 0.24 -11.37 -2.33
N LYS A 147 0.50 -11.18 -1.02
CA LYS A 147 0.11 -9.98 -0.27
C LYS A 147 -1.35 -9.59 -0.56
N LYS A 148 -2.26 -10.55 -0.42
CA LYS A 148 -3.70 -10.39 -0.70
C LYS A 148 -4.56 -10.86 0.48
N ILE A 149 -5.46 -10.00 0.94
CA ILE A 149 -6.53 -10.36 1.89
C ILE A 149 -7.87 -10.10 1.23
N VAL A 150 -8.77 -11.08 1.28
CA VAL A 150 -10.14 -10.93 0.80
C VAL A 150 -11.09 -10.91 1.99
N VAL A 151 -12.03 -9.97 1.97
CA VAL A 151 -13.01 -9.77 3.05
C VAL A 151 -14.44 -9.75 2.50
N SER A 152 -15.41 -10.01 3.38
CA SER A 152 -16.83 -9.76 3.12
C SER A 152 -17.35 -8.63 3.99
N TYR A 153 -18.33 -7.89 3.48
CA TYR A 153 -19.04 -6.87 4.24
C TYR A 153 -19.83 -7.50 5.40
N VAL A 154 -19.84 -6.85 6.56
CA VAL A 154 -20.65 -7.25 7.72
C VAL A 154 -21.77 -6.22 7.89
N PHE A 155 -23.01 -6.67 7.68
CA PHE A 155 -24.18 -5.84 7.90
C PHE A 155 -24.34 -5.51 9.39
N PRO A 156 -24.66 -4.26 9.74
CA PRO A 156 -25.06 -3.92 11.10
C PRO A 156 -26.24 -4.80 11.52
N GLU A 157 -26.20 -5.37 12.73
CA GLU A 157 -27.36 -6.09 13.26
C GLU A 157 -28.54 -5.12 13.39
N ASN A 158 -29.66 -5.44 12.73
CA ASN A 158 -30.92 -4.72 12.94
C ASN A 158 -31.38 -4.96 14.38
N ASN A 159 -31.23 -3.95 15.23
CA ASN A 159 -31.67 -3.99 16.62
C ASN A 159 -33.20 -3.83 16.74
N SER A 160 -33.97 -4.63 16.00
CA SER A 160 -35.43 -4.62 15.95
C SER A 160 -36.05 -5.80 16.70
N ASN A 161 -35.54 -6.10 17.90
CA ASN A 161 -36.23 -6.91 18.90
C ASN A 161 -35.68 -6.62 20.31
N LYS A 162 -36.10 -5.49 20.90
CA LYS A 162 -36.25 -5.41 22.36
C LYS A 162 -37.71 -5.76 22.65
N PRO A 163 -38.03 -6.92 23.26
CA PRO A 163 -39.34 -7.09 23.88
C PRO A 163 -39.47 -6.03 24.99
N GLN A 164 -40.56 -5.26 24.94
CA GLN A 164 -41.04 -4.48 26.07
C GLN A 164 -41.50 -5.41 27.19
#